data_AF-A0A0M3HFL4-F1
#
_entry.id   AF-A0A0M3HFL4-F1
#
_cell.length_a   1.000
_cell.length_b   1.000
_cell.length_c   1.000
_cell.angle_alpha   90.00
_cell.angle_beta   90.00
_cell.angle_gamma   90.00
#
_symmetry.space_group_name_H-M   'P 1'
#
loop_
_entity.id
_entity.type
_entity.pdbx_description
1 polymer ?
#
loop_
_entity_poly.entity_id
_entity_poly.type
_entity_poly.pdbx_seq_one_letter_code
_entity_poly.pdbx_strand_id
1 'polypeptide(L)'
;MIILDACKNTEGFVECPQKEFMGPHVIQLMARALSEQGILLINLLTTGDGAVSPDTVEKAFEESLKWCAHFDVPGVTNKVLACVKRHDWYEYMQSDVFHEDMQQYFTAIA
;
A
#
# COMPACT_ATOMS: atom_id res chain seq x y z
N MET A 1 -1.14 2.42 -13.13
CA MET A 1 -1.16 2.68 -11.68
C MET A 1 -2.57 2.41 -11.19
N ILE A 2 -2.72 1.75 -10.04
CA ILE A 2 -3.99 1.57 -9.34
C ILE A 2 -3.82 2.16 -7.94
N ILE A 3 -4.83 2.89 -7.46
CA ILE A 3 -4.89 3.40 -6.09
C ILE A 3 -6.06 2.70 -5.41
N LEU A 4 -5.77 1.98 -4.32
CA LEU A 4 -6.75 1.32 -3.47
C LEU A 4 -6.95 2.15 -2.21
N ASP A 5 -7.98 2.99 -2.24
CA ASP A 5 -8.44 3.80 -1.12
C ASP A 5 -9.85 3.36 -0.72
N ALA A 6 -9.96 2.11 -0.28
CA ALA A 6 -11.22 1.50 0.11
C ALA A 6 -11.11 1.05 1.56
N CYS A 7 -11.91 1.67 2.43
CA CYS A 7 -11.83 1.47 3.87
C CYS A 7 -13.19 1.10 4.44
N LYS A 8 -13.19 0.21 5.43
CA LYS A 8 -14.31 0.09 6.36
C LYS A 8 -14.11 1.11 7.48
N ASN A 9 -15.02 2.06 7.60
CA ASN A 9 -14.97 3.10 8.61
C ASN A 9 -16.27 3.10 9.42
N THR A 10 -16.19 2.59 10.65
CA THR A 10 -17.28 2.55 11.61
C THR A 10 -16.81 3.15 12.93
N GLU A 11 -17.73 3.48 13.83
CA GLU A 11 -17.37 4.09 15.11
C GLU A 11 -16.34 3.23 15.87
N GLY A 12 -15.17 3.82 16.16
CA GLY A 12 -14.06 3.14 16.86
C GLY A 12 -13.28 2.10 16.06
N PHE A 13 -13.55 1.95 14.76
CA PHE A 13 -12.91 0.94 13.92
C PHE A 13 -12.66 1.45 12.49
N VAL A 14 -11.40 1.38 12.05
CA VAL A 14 -11.00 1.67 10.68
C VAL A 14 -10.11 0.55 10.16
N GLU A 15 -10.44 0.05 8.97
CA GLU A 15 -9.67 -0.96 8.26
C GLU A 15 -9.50 -0.55 6.80
N CYS A 16 -8.29 -0.14 6.45
CA CYS A 16 -7.84 0.16 5.10
C CYS A 16 -6.62 -0.72 4.78
N PRO A 17 -6.64 -1.52 3.70
CA PRO A 17 -7.76 -1.73 2.80
C PRO A 17 -8.87 -2.58 3.45
N GLN A 18 -10.11 -2.38 3.03
CA GLN A 18 -11.22 -3.21 3.44
C GLN A 18 -10.99 -4.69 3.03
N LYS A 19 -11.29 -5.62 3.92
CA LYS A 19 -10.97 -7.06 3.82
C LYS A 19 -11.33 -7.72 2.49
N GLU A 20 -12.43 -7.34 1.85
CA GLU A 20 -12.86 -7.87 0.56
C GLU A 20 -11.83 -7.63 -0.56
N PHE A 21 -11.01 -6.59 -0.45
CA PHE A 21 -9.91 -6.30 -1.39
C PHE A 21 -8.63 -7.09 -1.09
N MET A 22 -8.55 -7.73 0.08
CA MET A 22 -7.42 -8.59 0.48
C MET A 22 -7.61 -10.05 0.05
N GLY A 23 -8.72 -10.38 -0.61
CA GLY A 23 -8.95 -11.73 -1.12
C GLY A 23 -7.94 -12.08 -2.23
N PRO A 24 -7.29 -13.27 -2.22
CA PRO A 24 -6.26 -13.63 -3.19
C PRO A 24 -6.71 -13.48 -4.65
N HIS A 25 -7.97 -13.81 -4.95
CA HIS A 25 -8.53 -13.63 -6.28
C HIS A 25 -8.60 -12.15 -6.70
N VAL A 26 -9.01 -11.26 -5.79
CA VAL A 26 -9.12 -9.81 -6.05
C VAL A 26 -7.74 -9.20 -6.24
N ILE A 27 -6.78 -9.58 -5.39
CA ILE A 27 -5.38 -9.15 -5.52
C ILE A 27 -4.80 -9.59 -6.87
N GLN A 28 -5.04 -10.83 -7.29
CA GLN A 28 -4.59 -11.31 -8.60
C GLN A 28 -5.23 -10.54 -9.77
N LEU A 29 -6.50 -10.15 -9.67
CA LEU A 29 -7.15 -9.30 -10.68
C LEU A 29 -6.49 -7.93 -10.75
N MET A 30 -6.20 -7.29 -9.61
CA MET A 30 -5.47 -6.03 -9.57
C MET A 30 -4.06 -6.17 -10.17
N ALA A 31 -3.33 -7.22 -9.80
CA ALA A 31 -1.99 -7.50 -10.33
C ALA A 31 -1.98 -7.75 -11.84
N ARG A 32 -3.03 -8.38 -12.39
CA ARG A 32 -3.19 -8.58 -13.84
C ARG A 32 -3.56 -7.29 -14.59
N ALA A 33 -4.35 -6.43 -13.96
CA ALA A 33 -4.73 -5.14 -14.53
C ALA A 33 -3.55 -4.14 -14.58
N LEU A 34 -2.56 -4.33 -13.71
CA LEU A 34 -1.31 -3.57 -13.74
C LEU A 34 -0.41 -4.01 -14.91
N SER A 35 0.13 -3.02 -15.61
CA SER A 35 1.25 -3.24 -16.53
C SER A 35 2.46 -3.80 -15.78
N GLU A 36 3.44 -4.34 -16.50
CA GLU A 36 4.67 -4.88 -15.88
C GLU A 36 5.45 -3.84 -15.05
N GLN A 37 5.30 -2.55 -15.35
CA GLN A 37 5.89 -1.43 -14.58
C GLN A 37 4.84 -0.75 -13.68
N GLY A 38 3.68 -1.38 -13.51
CA GLY A 38 2.57 -0.81 -12.76
C GLY A 38 2.81 -0.89 -11.26
N ILE A 39 2.41 0.18 -10.58
CA ILE A 39 2.41 0.30 -9.12
C ILE A 39 0.96 0.21 -8.62
N LEU A 40 0.75 -0.54 -7.54
CA LEU A 40 -0.44 -0.51 -6.70
C LEU A 40 -0.14 0.31 -5.45
N LEU A 41 -0.86 1.39 -5.23
CA LEU A 41 -0.77 2.17 -4.00
C LEU A 41 -1.98 1.85 -3.12
N ILE A 42 -1.75 1.51 -1.86
CA ILE A 42 -2.80 1.09 -0.93
C ILE A 42 -2.77 2.04 0.26
N ASN A 43 -3.91 2.66 0.55
CA ASN A 43 -4.08 3.38 1.80
C ASN A 43 -4.12 2.37 2.95
N LEU A 44 -3.20 2.49 3.90
CA LEU A 44 -3.03 1.58 5.01
C LEU A 44 -3.31 2.31 6.33
N LEU A 45 -4.42 1.94 6.96
CA LEU A 45 -4.83 2.46 8.27
C LEU A 45 -5.65 1.38 8.97
N THR A 46 -5.13 0.88 10.08
CA THR A 46 -5.72 -0.21 10.84
C THR A 46 -5.87 0.26 12.28
N THR A 47 -7.09 0.46 12.74
CA THR A 47 -7.40 0.97 14.09
C THR A 47 -8.65 0.29 14.65
N GLY A 48 -8.64 -0.03 15.94
CA GLY A 48 -9.74 -0.70 16.63
C GLY A 48 -9.51 -2.20 16.83
N ASP A 49 -10.23 -2.78 17.80
CA ASP A 49 -10.12 -4.20 18.14
C ASP A 49 -10.60 -5.08 16.97
N GLY A 50 -9.78 -6.07 16.61
CA GLY A 50 -10.07 -7.00 15.51
C GLY A 50 -9.71 -6.47 14.12
N ALA A 51 -9.13 -5.26 14.00
CA ALA A 51 -8.56 -4.79 12.76
C ALA A 51 -7.39 -5.70 12.33
N VAL A 52 -7.28 -5.94 11.03
CA VAL A 52 -6.17 -6.71 10.46
C VAL A 52 -4.87 -5.95 10.69
N SER A 53 -3.79 -6.62 11.08
CA SER A 53 -2.51 -5.93 11.28
C SER A 53 -1.90 -5.46 9.96
N PRO A 54 -1.13 -4.35 9.96
CA PRO A 54 -0.38 -3.90 8.79
C PRO A 54 0.44 -5.00 8.11
N ASP A 55 1.18 -5.81 8.89
CA ASP A 55 1.98 -6.93 8.37
C ASP A 55 1.13 -8.00 7.67
N THR A 56 -0.11 -8.21 8.11
CA THR A 56 -1.03 -9.16 7.47
C THR A 56 -1.53 -8.62 6.15
N VAL A 57 -1.77 -7.30 6.07
CA VAL A 57 -2.10 -6.62 4.82
C VAL A 57 -0.94 -6.81 3.84
N GLU A 58 0.27 -6.42 4.22
CA GLU A 58 1.46 -6.52 3.37
C GLU A 58 1.64 -7.93 2.81
N LYS A 59 1.64 -8.96 3.67
CA LYS A 59 1.79 -10.35 3.24
C LYS A 59 0.75 -10.78 2.22
N ALA A 60 -0.50 -10.37 2.37
CA ALA A 60 -1.55 -10.72 1.43
C ALA A 60 -1.26 -10.18 0.02
N PHE A 61 -0.70 -8.97 -0.09
CA PHE A 61 -0.36 -8.36 -1.37
C PHE A 61 0.96 -8.90 -1.95
N GLU A 62 1.97 -9.18 -1.13
CA GLU A 62 3.25 -9.77 -1.54
C GLU A 62 3.13 -11.19 -2.13
N GLU A 63 2.07 -11.94 -1.81
CA GLU A 63 1.83 -13.24 -2.45
C GLU A 63 1.60 -13.14 -3.97
N SER A 64 1.07 -12.01 -4.44
CA SER A 64 0.71 -11.79 -5.84
C SER A 64 1.51 -10.67 -6.53
N LEU A 65 2.12 -9.78 -5.75
CA LEU A 65 2.97 -8.69 -6.20
C LEU A 65 4.40 -8.99 -5.74
N LYS A 66 5.40 -8.68 -6.58
CA LYS A 66 6.78 -9.12 -6.31
C LYS A 66 7.40 -8.45 -5.09
N TRP A 67 6.91 -7.28 -4.72
CA TRP A 67 7.39 -6.54 -3.57
C TRP A 67 6.42 -5.46 -3.13
N CYS A 68 6.42 -5.12 -1.84
CA CYS A 68 5.71 -3.98 -1.25
C CYS A 68 6.60 -3.19 -0.29
N ALA A 69 6.40 -1.86 -0.20
CA ALA A 69 7.02 -1.00 0.82
C ALA A 69 6.02 -0.06 1.48
N HIS A 70 6.29 0.23 2.75
CA HIS A 70 5.55 1.21 3.53
C HIS A 70 6.17 2.60 3.40
N PHE A 71 5.30 3.60 3.25
CA PHE A 71 5.64 5.01 3.29
C PHE A 71 4.80 5.68 4.35
N ASP A 72 5.46 6.32 5.31
CA ASP A 72 4.78 7.19 6.25
C ASP A 72 4.39 8.49 5.54
N VAL A 73 3.14 8.92 5.71
CA VAL A 73 2.66 10.18 5.17
C VAL A 73 2.73 11.23 6.29
N PRO A 74 3.54 12.30 6.14
CA PRO A 74 3.65 13.34 7.17
C PRO A 74 2.30 13.94 7.54
N GLY A 75 2.07 14.13 8.84
CA GLY A 75 0.87 14.83 9.35
C GLY A 75 -0.41 13.98 9.41
N VAL A 76 -0.39 12.72 8.96
CA VAL A 76 -1.52 11.80 9.08
C VAL A 76 -1.08 10.46 9.68
N THR A 77 -2.02 9.71 10.25
CA THR A 77 -1.76 8.36 10.80
C THR A 77 -1.66 7.29 9.72
N ASN A 78 -2.20 7.58 8.53
CA ASN A 78 -2.21 6.66 7.40
C ASN A 78 -0.79 6.43 6.87
N LYS A 79 -0.52 5.18 6.50
CA LYS A 79 0.63 4.79 5.70
C LYS A 79 0.18 4.53 4.27
N VAL A 80 1.11 4.60 3.33
CA VAL A 80 0.91 4.07 1.98
C VAL A 80 1.71 2.79 1.85
N LEU A 81 1.04 1.70 1.50
CA LEU A 81 1.71 0.47 1.06
C LEU A 81 1.79 0.50 -0.47
N ALA A 82 2.99 0.63 -1.02
CA ALA A 82 3.22 0.65 -2.45
C ALA A 82 3.78 -0.71 -2.90
N CYS A 83 3.08 -1.38 -3.81
CA CYS A 83 3.44 -2.70 -4.31
C CYS A 83 3.70 -2.70 -5.81
N VAL A 84 4.69 -3.48 -6.25
CA VAL A 84 5.17 -3.52 -7.64
C VAL A 84 5.22 -4.95 -8.20
N LYS A 85 5.10 -5.08 -9.53
CA LYS A 85 5.21 -6.37 -10.23
C LYS A 85 6.64 -6.80 -10.55
N ARG A 86 7.64 -5.91 -10.52
CA ARG A 86 9.03 -6.22 -10.88
C ARG A 86 10.03 -5.84 -9.79
N HIS A 87 11.10 -6.61 -9.71
CA HIS A 87 12.18 -6.47 -8.72
C HIS A 87 13.18 -5.34 -9.01
N ASP A 88 13.26 -4.82 -10.24
CA ASP A 88 14.13 -3.67 -10.54
C ASP A 88 13.60 -2.35 -9.95
N TRP A 89 12.27 -2.21 -9.89
CA TRP A 89 11.64 -1.11 -9.17
C TRP A 89 11.84 -1.19 -7.65
N TYR A 90 11.99 -2.41 -7.12
CA TYR A 90 12.29 -2.63 -5.71
C TYR A 90 13.63 -2.00 -5.30
N GLU A 91 14.70 -2.23 -6.07
CA GLU A 91 16.01 -1.66 -5.75
C GLU A 91 16.01 -0.13 -5.78
N TYR A 92 15.27 0.47 -6.72
CA TYR A 92 15.08 1.92 -6.77
C TYR A 92 14.26 2.42 -5.57
N MET A 93 13.16 1.75 -5.22
CA MET A 93 12.30 2.16 -4.11
C MET A 93 12.93 1.97 -2.72
N GLN A 94 14.02 1.22 -2.62
CA GLN A 94 14.87 1.14 -1.42
C GLN A 94 16.01 2.16 -1.39
N SER A 95 16.21 2.93 -2.47
CA SER A 95 17.31 3.88 -2.52
C SER A 95 17.03 5.13 -1.69
N ASP A 96 18.09 5.69 -1.10
CA ASP A 96 18.02 6.97 -0.39
C ASP A 96 17.45 8.08 -1.28
N VAL A 97 17.75 8.05 -2.58
CA VAL A 97 17.24 8.99 -3.58
C VAL A 97 15.71 8.96 -3.62
N PHE A 98 15.12 7.76 -3.67
CA PHE A 98 13.67 7.63 -3.71
C PHE A 98 13.02 8.10 -2.39
N HIS A 99 13.64 7.78 -1.24
CA HIS A 99 13.17 8.26 0.05
C HIS A 99 13.21 9.79 0.17
N GLU A 100 14.28 10.43 -0.29
CA GLU A 100 14.42 11.89 -0.35
C GLU A 100 13.38 12.52 -1.30
N ASP A 101 13.19 11.97 -2.50
CA ASP A 101 12.20 12.44 -3.48
C ASP A 101 10.78 12.40 -2.90
N MET A 102 10.42 11.30 -2.23
CA MET A 102 9.10 11.14 -1.61
C MET A 102 8.92 12.09 -0.41
N GLN A 103 9.93 12.28 0.43
CA GLN A 103 9.87 13.24 1.54
C GLN A 103 9.71 14.67 1.04
N GLN A 104 10.45 15.07 0.01
CA GLN A 104 10.31 16.39 -0.61
C GLN A 104 8.92 16.58 -1.20
N TYR A 105 8.41 15.58 -1.92
CA TYR A 105 7.06 15.60 -2.49
C TYR A 105 5.99 15.80 -1.41
N PHE A 106 6.03 15.01 -0.33
CA PHE A 106 5.06 15.13 0.75
C PHE A 106 5.19 16.44 1.53
N THR A 107 6.39 17.00 1.68
CA THR A 107 6.59 18.31 2.31
C THR A 107 6.03 19.45 1.46
N ALA A 108 6.10 19.33 0.13
CA ALA A 108 5.63 20.38 -0.80
C ALA A 108 4.10 20.47 -0.90
N ILE A 109 3.37 19.41 -0.50
CA ILE A 109 1.90 19.35 -0.58
C ILE A 109 1.19 19.44 0.78
N ALA A 110 1.95 19.53 1.88
CA ALA A 110 1.47 19.76 3.24
C ALA A 110 1.38 21.27 3.54
#